data_AF-A0A8S4GCB3-F1
#
_entry.id   AF-A0A8S4GCB3-F1
#
_cell.length_a   1.000
_cell.length_b   1.000
_cell.length_c   1.000
_cell.angle_alpha   90.00
_cell.angle_beta   90.00
_cell.angle_gamma   90.00
#
_symmetry.space_group_name_H-M   'P 1'
#
loop_
_entity.id
_entity.type
_entity.pdbx_description
1 polymer ?
#
loop_
_entity_poly.entity_id
_entity_poly.type
_entity_poly.pdbx_seq_one_letter_code
_entity_poly.pdbx_strand_id
1 'polypeptide(L)'
;MKAYGCCLYLRIINNDGSILVNLLCSKTRVAPLNKTLTIPRLELNSAVLLSQLTHRVYNKLKLKLPFKVFLYSDSQITLAWIKSLKIKSNPYVTNRVKDINNLTHGFQWSYVNTTKNPADLLTRSIDPKKLQTTELWWHATPDLLSRDFKHLPVEVNYPIPVNTETLSFPVNYCRVEQPDEIIEIFNKYSDLNKLQRIVAYILRFKNNCLNKNGNMMGSLTPIELNDALNIIIRSVQRKYLSNEIESLLNEKPIKSNLSSLHPFLDQYGILRVGGRLQNASNITYEKMHPIILPKHTYITKLIIEREHLRLLHAGPKLLLSSLSQKYWLVSGIHQVKKVVHKCMKCARLKATVSKQLMGSLPIERLSPSTRAFQVVGIDL
;
A
#
# COMPACT_ATOMS: atom_id res chain seq x y z
N MET A 1 5.78 24.60 -5.17
CA MET A 1 6.61 25.80 -4.92
C MET A 1 7.96 25.59 -5.61
N LYS A 2 8.33 26.44 -6.58
CA LYS A 2 9.57 26.28 -7.40
C LYS A 2 10.77 27.06 -6.85
N ALA A 3 10.51 28.05 -6.00
CA ALA A 3 11.52 28.86 -5.31
C ALA A 3 11.01 29.21 -3.92
N TYR A 4 11.94 29.51 -3.02
CA TYR A 4 11.66 29.93 -1.66
C TYR A 4 12.53 31.15 -1.32
N GLY A 5 12.06 32.03 -0.44
CA GLY A 5 12.71 33.32 -0.24
C GLY A 5 12.29 34.04 1.03
N CYS A 6 12.97 35.14 1.30
CA CYS A 6 12.72 36.02 2.42
C CYS A 6 13.05 37.48 2.06
N CYS A 7 12.51 38.41 2.83
CA CYS A 7 12.74 39.85 2.70
C CYS A 7 12.84 40.48 4.09
N LEU A 8 13.70 41.48 4.22
CA LEU A 8 13.91 42.26 5.43
C LEU A 8 13.51 43.70 5.19
N TYR A 9 12.79 44.27 6.15
CA TYR A 9 12.37 45.66 6.14
C TYR A 9 12.97 46.37 7.35
N LEU A 10 13.31 47.64 7.17
CA LEU A 10 13.67 48.53 8.27
C LEU A 10 12.47 49.43 8.56
N ARG A 11 12.00 49.39 9.80
CA ARG A 11 10.96 50.29 10.32
C ARG A 11 11.59 51.35 11.21
N ILE A 12 11.46 52.61 10.81
CA ILE A 12 11.99 53.77 11.52
C ILE A 12 10.82 54.56 12.08
N ILE A 13 10.91 54.93 13.36
CA ILE A 13 10.02 55.92 13.97
C ILE A 13 10.84 57.19 14.13
N ASN A 14 10.44 58.24 13.41
CA ASN A 14 11.09 59.55 13.50
C ASN A 14 10.63 60.30 14.76
N ASN A 15 11.32 61.40 15.10
CA ASN A 15 11.02 62.20 16.30
C ASN A 15 9.64 62.88 16.25
N ASP A 16 9.14 63.19 15.05
CA ASP A 16 7.77 63.66 14.79
C ASP A 16 6.73 62.52 14.87
N GLY A 17 7.21 61.28 15.08
CA GLY A 17 6.47 60.04 15.11
C GLY A 17 6.04 59.53 13.73
N SER A 18 6.49 60.14 12.63
CA SER A 18 6.26 59.56 11.30
C SER A 18 6.94 58.18 11.21
N ILE A 19 6.28 57.23 10.55
CA ILE A 19 6.76 55.86 10.42
C ILE A 19 7.16 55.61 8.97
N LEU A 20 8.39 55.17 8.78
CA LEU A 20 8.92 54.78 7.48
C LEU A 20 9.26 53.30 7.51
N VAL A 21 8.72 52.55 6.56
CA VAL A 21 9.04 51.12 6.37
C VAL A 21 9.55 50.95 4.94
N ASN A 22 10.80 50.50 4.82
CA ASN A 22 11.45 50.31 3.52
C ASN A 22 12.09 48.93 3.45
N LEU A 23 12.02 48.32 2.26
CA LEU A 23 12.74 47.09 1.94
C LEU A 23 14.25 47.33 2.06
N LEU A 24 14.90 46.60 2.96
CA LEU A 24 16.34 46.67 3.16
C LEU A 24 17.07 45.72 2.20
N CYS A 25 16.64 44.46 2.16
CA CYS A 25 17.14 43.47 1.23
C CYS A 25 16.21 42.26 1.16
N SER A 26 16.34 41.48 0.10
CA SER A 26 15.66 40.19 -0.07
C SER A 26 16.61 39.13 -0.58
N LYS A 27 16.23 37.86 -0.39
CA LYS A 27 17.00 36.73 -0.90
C LYS A 27 16.09 35.60 -1.30
N THR A 28 16.37 35.03 -2.47
CA THR A 28 15.63 33.89 -3.03
C THR A 28 16.57 32.74 -3.35
N ARG A 29 16.03 31.52 -3.36
CA ARG A 29 16.72 30.31 -3.80
C ARG A 29 15.73 29.44 -4.58
N VAL A 30 16.21 28.83 -5.66
CA VAL A 30 15.46 27.83 -6.42
C VAL A 30 15.35 26.55 -5.59
N ALA A 31 14.18 25.92 -5.59
CA ALA A 31 13.99 24.64 -4.93
C ALA A 31 14.92 23.58 -5.57
N PRO A 32 15.55 22.68 -4.79
CA PRO A 32 16.47 21.67 -5.34
C PRO A 32 15.78 20.80 -6.40
N LEU A 33 16.33 20.73 -7.61
CA LEU A 33 15.76 19.93 -8.70
C LEU A 33 15.91 18.42 -8.46
N ASN A 34 17.00 18.03 -7.80
CA ASN A 34 17.38 16.62 -7.62
C ASN A 34 16.66 15.94 -6.44
N LYS A 35 15.87 16.66 -5.64
CA LYS A 35 15.14 16.12 -4.47
C LYS A 35 13.78 16.80 -4.35
N THR A 36 12.71 16.01 -4.40
CA THR A 36 11.35 16.48 -4.15
C THR A 36 11.16 16.81 -2.66
N LEU A 37 11.25 18.09 -2.33
CA LEU A 37 10.96 18.58 -0.98
C LEU A 37 9.45 18.86 -0.85
N THR A 38 8.88 18.46 0.29
CA THR A 38 7.51 18.81 0.64
C THR A 38 7.37 20.31 0.89
N ILE A 39 6.16 20.85 0.73
CA ILE A 39 5.87 22.28 0.97
C ILE A 39 6.35 22.72 2.37
N PRO A 40 6.07 21.99 3.47
CA PRO A 40 6.56 22.36 4.80
C PRO A 40 8.10 22.41 4.90
N ARG A 41 8.81 21.54 4.18
CA ARG A 41 10.29 21.56 4.16
C ARG A 41 10.84 22.74 3.37
N LEU A 42 10.13 23.21 2.35
CA LEU A 42 10.47 24.43 1.60
C LEU A 42 10.20 25.69 2.44
N GLU A 43 9.08 25.74 3.16
CA GLU A 43 8.77 26.81 4.11
C GLU A 43 9.80 26.87 5.25
N LEU A 44 10.19 25.71 5.80
CA LEU A 44 11.27 25.63 6.78
C LEU A 44 12.62 26.12 6.20
N ASN A 45 12.89 25.85 4.92
CA ASN A 45 14.10 26.38 4.26
C ASN A 45 14.03 27.91 4.09
N SER A 46 12.85 28.49 3.83
CA SER A 46 12.67 29.95 3.86
C SER A 46 13.01 30.52 5.22
N ALA A 47 12.56 29.88 6.31
CA ALA A 47 12.88 30.31 7.66
C ALA A 47 14.38 30.23 7.96
N VAL A 48 15.08 29.17 7.55
CA VAL A 48 16.55 29.09 7.66
C VAL A 48 17.22 30.23 6.89
N LEU A 49 16.76 30.51 5.66
CA LEU A 49 17.32 31.58 4.82
C LEU A 49 17.10 32.96 5.45
N LEU A 50 15.91 33.20 6.02
CA LEU A 50 15.59 34.40 6.80
C LEU A 50 16.52 34.53 8.00
N SER A 51 16.69 33.48 8.82
CA SER A 51 17.58 33.50 9.98
C SER A 51 19.02 33.87 9.61
N GLN A 52 19.56 33.29 8.54
CA GLN A 52 20.91 33.57 8.05
C GLN A 52 21.06 35.02 7.56
N LEU A 53 20.09 35.51 6.81
CA LEU A 53 20.11 36.88 6.27
C LEU A 53 20.00 37.91 7.41
N THR A 54 19.03 37.71 8.31
CA THR A 54 18.82 38.55 9.49
C THR A 54 20.07 38.59 10.37
N HIS A 55 20.67 37.44 10.68
CA HIS A 55 21.85 37.38 11.53
C HIS A 55 23.03 38.19 10.94
N ARG A 56 23.24 38.10 9.62
CA ARG A 56 24.28 38.88 8.91
C ARG A 56 24.01 40.38 8.97
N VAL A 57 22.77 40.78 8.71
CA VAL A 57 22.37 42.21 8.74
C VAL A 57 22.45 42.75 10.16
N TYR A 58 21.92 42.01 11.14
CA TYR A 58 21.92 42.38 12.55
C TYR A 58 23.35 42.61 13.06
N ASN A 59 24.28 41.70 12.80
CA ASN A 59 25.67 41.85 13.24
C ASN A 59 26.38 43.08 12.66
N LYS A 60 25.99 43.52 11.45
CA LYS A 60 26.55 44.74 10.83
C LYS A 60 25.92 46.03 11.35
N LEU A 61 24.64 45.98 11.73
CA LEU A 61 23.89 47.18 12.12
C LEU A 61 23.82 47.40 13.64
N LYS A 62 23.89 46.34 14.46
CA LYS A 62 23.74 46.42 15.93
C LYS A 62 24.75 47.34 16.62
N LEU A 63 25.92 47.53 16.02
CA LEU A 63 26.97 48.43 16.54
C LEU A 63 26.67 49.91 16.24
N LYS A 64 25.80 50.18 15.26
CA LYS A 64 25.48 51.54 14.81
C LYS A 64 24.18 52.05 15.40
N LEU A 65 23.20 51.17 15.61
CA LEU A 65 21.86 51.55 16.04
C LEU A 65 21.29 50.48 16.98
N PRO A 66 20.63 50.86 18.09
CA PRO A 66 19.80 49.95 18.87
C PRO A 66 18.47 49.71 18.15
N PHE A 67 18.15 48.45 17.84
CA PHE A 67 16.85 48.07 17.26
C PHE A 67 16.43 46.67 17.71
N LYS A 68 15.12 46.42 17.64
CA LYS A 68 14.51 45.11 17.89
C LYS A 68 14.31 44.38 16.56
N VAL A 69 14.38 43.05 16.60
CA VAL A 69 14.19 42.19 15.45
C VAL A 69 12.95 41.32 15.65
N PHE A 70 12.05 41.41 14.68
CA PHE A 70 10.84 40.61 14.61
C PHE A 70 10.87 39.77 13.33
N LEU A 71 10.57 38.48 13.46
CA LEU A 71 10.62 37.52 12.38
C LEU A 71 9.22 36.97 12.13
N TYR A 72 8.83 36.90 10.86
CA TYR A 72 7.48 36.51 10.47
C TYR A 72 7.50 35.30 9.54
N SER A 73 6.51 34.42 9.70
CA SER A 73 6.24 33.30 8.80
C SER A 73 4.73 33.08 8.74
N ASP A 74 4.21 32.83 7.55
CA ASP A 74 2.83 32.38 7.34
C ASP A 74 2.68 30.85 7.42
N SER A 75 3.79 30.12 7.52
CA SER A 75 3.77 28.68 7.79
C SER A 75 3.61 28.40 9.27
N GLN A 76 2.38 28.07 9.68
CA GLN A 76 2.08 27.62 11.06
C GLN A 76 2.87 26.37 11.45
N ILE A 77 3.08 25.45 10.51
CA ILE A 77 3.88 24.22 10.75
C ILE A 77 5.33 24.59 11.05
N THR A 78 5.92 25.51 10.27
CA THR A 78 7.30 25.98 10.50
C THR A 78 7.43 26.65 11.87
N LEU A 79 6.47 27.51 12.25
CA LEU A 79 6.46 28.14 13.57
C LEU A 79 6.30 27.13 14.71
N ALA A 80 5.45 26.12 14.54
CA ALA A 80 5.28 25.04 15.51
C ALA A 80 6.58 24.25 15.70
N TRP A 81 7.31 23.96 14.61
CA TRP A 81 8.62 23.32 14.69
C TRP A 81 9.64 24.20 15.41
N ILE A 82 9.75 25.48 15.08
CA ILE A 82 10.71 26.40 15.73
C ILE A 82 10.49 26.46 17.25
N LYS A 83 9.22 26.49 17.71
CA LYS A 83 8.87 26.55 19.14
C LYS A 83 8.96 25.20 19.87
N SER A 84 8.95 24.08 19.16
CA SER A 84 8.86 22.75 19.80
C SER A 84 10.17 22.32 20.44
N LEU A 85 10.12 21.96 21.73
CA LEU A 85 11.25 21.37 22.46
C LEU A 85 11.44 19.86 22.18
N LYS A 86 10.52 19.21 21.43
CA LYS A 86 10.45 17.75 21.26
C LYS A 86 10.53 17.26 19.80
N ILE A 87 11.41 17.82 18.98
CA ILE A 87 11.61 17.34 17.59
C ILE A 87 12.65 16.21 17.58
N LYS A 88 12.26 15.01 18.07
CA LYS A 88 13.19 13.87 18.18
C LYS A 88 13.16 12.90 16.99
N SER A 89 12.21 13.01 16.07
CA SER A 89 11.93 11.95 15.08
C SER A 89 12.43 12.21 13.65
N ASN A 90 12.82 13.43 13.28
CA ASN A 90 13.21 13.76 11.91
C ASN A 90 14.51 14.59 11.81
N PRO A 91 15.65 13.97 11.45
CA PRO A 91 16.94 14.64 11.38
C PRO A 91 16.97 15.88 10.46
N TYR A 92 16.21 15.88 9.36
CA TYR A 92 16.19 17.00 8.41
C TYR A 92 15.59 18.27 9.05
N VAL A 93 14.47 18.10 9.76
CA VAL A 93 13.76 19.18 10.44
C VAL A 93 14.54 19.61 11.67
N THR A 94 14.99 18.66 12.50
CA THR A 94 15.75 18.92 13.72
C THR A 94 17.00 19.75 13.46
N ASN A 95 17.80 19.41 12.44
CA ASN A 95 19.02 20.15 12.12
C ASN A 95 18.73 21.60 11.70
N ARG A 96 17.69 21.82 10.90
CA ARG A 96 17.30 23.17 10.45
C ARG A 96 16.73 24.04 11.55
N VAL A 97 15.90 23.45 12.41
CA VAL A 97 15.37 24.15 13.59
C VAL A 97 16.51 24.53 14.54
N LYS A 98 17.50 23.65 14.71
CA LYS A 98 18.72 23.98 15.46
C LYS A 98 19.47 25.17 14.84
N ASP A 99 19.65 25.18 13.53
CA ASP A 99 20.28 26.31 12.83
C ASP A 99 19.49 27.61 13.02
N ILE A 100 18.16 27.56 12.91
CA ILE A 100 17.27 28.71 13.14
C ILE A 100 17.45 29.24 14.56
N ASN A 101 17.28 28.38 15.56
CA ASN A 101 17.33 28.78 16.97
C ASN A 101 18.69 29.37 17.37
N ASN A 102 19.79 28.82 16.84
CA ASN A 102 21.13 29.34 17.07
C ASN A 102 21.31 30.75 16.46
N LEU A 103 20.80 30.97 15.25
CA LEU A 103 20.98 32.24 14.54
C LEU A 103 20.04 33.34 15.02
N THR A 104 18.87 32.97 15.53
CA THR A 104 17.81 33.90 15.95
C THR A 104 17.61 33.93 17.47
N HIS A 105 18.63 33.56 18.23
CA HIS A 105 18.58 33.64 19.69
C HIS A 105 18.30 35.09 20.13
N GLY A 106 17.23 35.28 20.91
CA GLY A 106 16.78 36.61 21.36
C GLY A 106 15.90 37.37 20.36
N PHE A 107 15.56 36.79 19.21
CA PHE A 107 14.58 37.36 18.27
C PHE A 107 13.21 36.71 18.46
N GLN A 108 12.15 37.46 18.15
CA GLN A 108 10.78 36.99 18.34
C GLN A 108 10.17 36.56 17.00
N TRP A 109 9.70 35.31 16.95
CA TRP A 109 8.97 34.76 15.81
C TRP A 109 7.46 34.92 15.97
N SER A 110 6.79 35.40 14.92
CA SER A 110 5.34 35.55 14.86
C SER A 110 4.74 35.11 13.53
N TYR A 111 3.43 34.89 13.56
CA TYR A 111 2.63 34.57 12.39
C TYR A 111 2.28 35.83 11.62
N VAL A 112 2.32 35.74 10.30
CA VAL A 112 1.73 36.73 9.39
C VAL A 112 0.73 36.00 8.49
N ASN A 113 -0.39 36.64 8.17
CA ASN A 113 -1.32 36.06 7.19
C ASN A 113 -0.66 36.02 5.80
N THR A 114 -0.84 34.94 5.05
CA THR A 114 -0.29 34.79 3.69
C THR A 114 -0.63 35.97 2.76
N THR A 115 -1.83 36.55 2.84
CA THR A 115 -2.21 37.73 2.02
C THR A 115 -1.44 38.99 2.39
N LYS A 116 -0.87 39.01 3.59
CA LYS A 116 -0.04 40.07 4.17
C LYS A 116 1.46 39.70 4.13
N ASN A 117 1.86 38.60 3.50
CA ASN A 117 3.27 38.20 3.48
C ASN A 117 3.98 38.70 2.20
N PRO A 118 4.86 39.71 2.26
CA PRO A 118 5.57 40.19 1.07
C PRO A 118 6.54 39.15 0.49
N ALA A 119 7.04 38.23 1.31
CA ALA A 119 7.95 37.17 0.85
C ALA A 119 7.24 36.20 -0.12
N ASP A 120 5.92 36.15 -0.13
CA ASP A 120 5.16 35.28 -1.02
C ASP A 120 5.27 35.70 -2.49
N LEU A 121 5.55 36.98 -2.75
CA LEU A 121 5.84 37.51 -4.10
C LEU A 121 7.17 36.99 -4.66
N LEU A 122 8.08 36.52 -3.79
CA LEU A 122 9.33 35.89 -4.21
C LEU A 122 9.14 34.43 -4.64
N THR A 123 8.08 33.79 -4.16
CA THR A 123 7.81 32.36 -4.35
C THR A 123 6.84 32.13 -5.51
N ARG A 124 5.98 33.12 -5.78
CA ARG A 124 5.06 33.21 -6.90
C ARG A 124 5.57 34.26 -7.88
N SER A 125 6.08 33.84 -9.04
CA SER A 125 6.60 34.74 -10.07
C SER A 125 5.66 35.94 -10.31
N ILE A 126 6.18 37.16 -10.24
CA ILE A 126 5.43 38.40 -10.50
C ILE A 126 6.01 39.13 -11.72
N ASP A 127 5.13 39.74 -12.51
CA ASP A 127 5.52 40.62 -13.61
C ASP A 127 6.26 41.86 -13.05
N PRO A 128 7.45 42.23 -13.59
CA PRO A 128 8.18 43.42 -13.19
C PRO A 128 7.36 44.72 -13.23
N LYS A 129 6.44 44.88 -14.18
CA LYS A 129 5.55 46.06 -14.26
C LYS A 129 4.57 46.10 -13.10
N LYS A 130 4.05 44.95 -12.70
CA LYS A 130 3.16 44.82 -11.55
C LYS A 130 3.91 45.02 -10.23
N LEU A 131 5.18 44.61 -10.17
CA LEU A 131 6.01 44.78 -8.98
C LEU A 131 6.24 46.26 -8.64
N GLN A 132 6.37 47.13 -9.65
CA GLN A 132 6.56 48.57 -9.45
C GLN A 132 5.41 49.21 -8.67
N THR A 133 4.17 48.75 -8.90
CA THR A 133 2.97 49.29 -8.23
C THR A 133 2.53 48.47 -7.00
N THR A 134 3.29 47.44 -6.62
CA THR A 134 2.94 46.58 -5.49
C THR A 134 3.48 47.16 -4.18
N GLU A 135 2.68 47.99 -3.52
CA GLU A 135 3.00 48.62 -2.22
C GLU A 135 3.44 47.62 -1.15
N LEU A 136 2.81 46.43 -1.12
CA LEU A 136 3.15 45.35 -0.18
C LEU A 136 4.64 44.98 -0.25
N TRP A 137 5.25 45.04 -1.45
CA TRP A 137 6.66 44.69 -1.64
C TRP A 137 7.61 45.80 -1.16
N TRP A 138 7.27 47.07 -1.38
CA TRP A 138 8.16 48.18 -1.08
C TRP A 138 8.06 48.65 0.37
N HIS A 139 6.85 48.60 0.94
CA HIS A 139 6.53 49.16 2.26
C HIS A 139 6.01 48.14 3.28
N ALA A 140 6.10 46.85 2.95
CA ALA A 140 5.57 45.76 3.76
C ALA A 140 4.06 45.90 4.03
N THR A 141 3.57 45.30 5.11
CA THR A 141 2.15 45.35 5.46
C THR A 141 1.75 46.69 6.02
N PRO A 142 0.53 47.18 5.73
CA PRO A 142 0.01 48.41 6.34
C PRO A 142 0.00 48.38 7.87
N ASP A 143 -0.16 47.20 8.47
CA ASP A 143 -0.10 47.02 9.93
C ASP A 143 1.25 47.49 10.50
N LEU A 144 2.37 47.29 9.78
CA LEU A 144 3.70 47.76 10.17
C LEU A 144 3.87 49.28 10.06
N LEU A 145 3.01 49.97 9.32
CA LEU A 145 2.99 51.43 9.21
C LEU A 145 2.23 52.09 10.37
N SER A 146 1.53 51.32 11.22
CA SER A 146 0.79 51.85 12.38
C SER A 146 1.70 52.16 13.57
N ARG A 147 1.41 53.27 14.28
CA ARG A 147 2.05 53.63 15.57
C ARG A 147 1.70 52.65 16.68
N ASP A 148 0.47 52.13 16.65
CA ASP A 148 -0.05 51.20 17.66
C ASP A 148 0.31 49.74 17.35
N PHE A 149 1.27 49.50 16.45
CA PHE A 149 1.72 48.16 16.12
C PHE A 149 2.27 47.46 17.36
N LYS A 150 1.44 46.60 17.96
CA LYS A 150 1.83 45.67 19.00
C LYS A 150 2.24 44.38 18.33
N HIS A 151 3.51 44.01 18.48
CA HIS A 151 3.95 42.67 18.12
C HIS A 151 3.26 41.67 19.05
N LEU A 152 2.19 41.04 18.57
CA LEU A 152 1.51 39.99 19.31
C LEU A 152 2.33 38.69 19.18
N PRO A 153 2.97 38.18 20.26
CA PRO A 153 3.43 36.80 20.24
C PRO A 153 2.22 35.92 19.98
N VAL A 154 2.32 35.05 18.99
CA VAL A 154 1.20 34.14 18.73
C VAL A 154 1.12 33.13 19.87
N GLU A 155 0.09 33.22 20.70
CA GLU A 155 -0.42 32.11 21.49
C GLU A 155 -1.10 31.14 20.52
N VAL A 156 -0.33 30.25 19.90
CA VAL A 156 -0.95 29.14 19.19
C VAL A 156 -0.84 27.93 20.07
N ASN A 157 -2.02 27.42 20.47
CA ASN A 157 -2.20 26.00 20.75
C ASN A 157 -1.91 25.23 19.46
N TYR A 158 -0.62 25.09 19.12
CA TYR A 158 -0.23 24.18 18.06
C TYR A 158 -0.55 22.78 18.59
N PRO A 159 -1.39 21.97 17.92
CA PRO A 159 -1.40 20.56 18.23
C PRO A 159 0.06 20.11 18.14
N ILE A 160 0.53 19.41 19.19
CA ILE A 160 1.84 18.78 19.22
C ILE A 160 2.07 18.19 17.83
N PRO A 161 3.22 18.42 17.17
CA PRO A 161 3.49 17.77 15.90
C PRO A 161 3.61 16.27 16.16
N VAL A 162 2.47 15.58 16.28
CA VAL A 162 2.33 14.15 16.03
C VAL A 162 2.89 14.02 14.65
N ASN A 163 4.10 13.43 14.53
CA ASN A 163 4.82 13.14 13.28
C ASN A 163 3.93 13.41 12.07
N THR A 164 3.87 14.66 11.58
CA THR A 164 3.09 15.03 10.39
C THR A 164 3.89 14.74 9.12
N GLU A 165 5.00 14.01 9.28
CA GLU A 165 5.31 12.90 8.38
C GLU A 165 4.41 11.68 8.69
N THR A 166 3.14 11.90 9.00
CA THR A 166 2.10 10.95 8.62
C THR A 166 2.30 10.87 7.13
N LEU A 167 2.88 9.75 6.74
CA LEU A 167 2.96 9.23 5.39
C LEU A 167 1.87 9.95 4.60
N SER A 168 2.28 10.95 3.83
CA SER A 168 1.46 11.38 2.73
C SER A 168 1.53 10.18 1.81
N PHE A 169 0.72 9.18 2.09
CA PHE A 169 0.13 8.41 1.03
C PHE A 169 -0.41 9.50 0.13
N PRO A 170 0.11 9.70 -1.09
CA PRO A 170 -0.66 10.44 -2.04
C PRO A 170 -2.04 9.78 -1.97
N VAL A 171 -3.09 10.56 -1.70
CA VAL A 171 -4.41 10.14 -2.12
C VAL A 171 -4.31 10.20 -3.63
N ASN A 172 -3.67 9.18 -4.20
CA ASN A 172 -3.86 8.78 -5.55
C ASN A 172 -5.37 8.56 -5.58
N TYR A 173 -6.08 9.44 -6.28
CA TYR A 173 -7.24 8.96 -6.97
C TYR A 173 -6.72 7.85 -7.89
N CYS A 174 -6.65 6.63 -7.37
CA CYS A 174 -6.65 5.47 -8.22
C CYS A 174 -8.01 5.54 -8.89
N ARG A 175 -8.02 6.03 -10.12
CA ARG A 175 -8.98 5.52 -11.08
C ARG A 175 -8.81 4.01 -10.99
N VAL A 176 -9.77 3.32 -10.40
CA VAL A 176 -9.81 1.85 -10.43
C VAL A 176 -10.15 1.51 -11.88
N GLU A 177 -9.18 1.64 -12.78
CA GLU A 177 -9.09 0.72 -13.90
C GLU A 177 -8.86 -0.61 -13.21
N GLN A 178 -9.84 -1.53 -13.26
CA GLN A 178 -9.76 -2.81 -12.57
C GLN A 178 -8.42 -3.47 -12.91
N PRO A 179 -7.42 -3.48 -12.00
CA PRO A 179 -6.18 -4.12 -12.35
C PRO A 179 -6.32 -5.57 -11.93
N ASP A 180 -5.87 -6.43 -12.81
CA ASP A 180 -5.62 -7.84 -12.61
C ASP A 180 -4.69 -8.19 -11.42
N GLU A 181 -4.20 -7.19 -10.68
CA GLU A 181 -3.16 -7.20 -9.64
C GLU A 181 -3.53 -8.02 -8.39
N ILE A 182 -4.81 -8.03 -7.97
CA ILE A 182 -5.21 -8.77 -6.74
C ILE A 182 -4.88 -10.27 -6.88
N ILE A 183 -5.04 -10.82 -8.08
CA ILE A 183 -4.78 -12.24 -8.33
C ILE A 183 -3.28 -12.51 -8.45
N GLU A 184 -2.49 -11.54 -8.90
CA GLU A 184 -1.03 -11.66 -8.88
C GLU A 184 -0.49 -11.74 -7.45
N ILE A 185 -1.10 -11.01 -6.50
CA ILE A 185 -0.77 -11.15 -5.08
C ILE A 185 -1.06 -12.57 -4.59
N PHE A 186 -2.19 -13.16 -4.99
CA PHE A 186 -2.54 -14.52 -4.58
C PHE A 186 -1.52 -15.56 -5.09
N ASN A 187 -0.97 -15.34 -6.28
CA ASN A 187 0.03 -16.23 -6.88
C ASN A 187 1.38 -16.24 -6.14
N LYS A 188 1.63 -15.28 -5.23
CA LYS A 188 2.86 -15.22 -4.42
C LYS A 188 2.86 -16.21 -3.24
N TYR A 189 1.73 -16.84 -2.93
CA TYR A 189 1.59 -17.70 -1.75
C TYR A 189 1.38 -19.16 -2.10
N SER A 190 2.27 -20.03 -1.63
CA SER A 190 2.20 -21.49 -1.87
C SER A 190 1.31 -22.27 -0.91
N ASP A 191 0.70 -21.61 0.08
CA ASP A 191 -0.16 -22.24 1.08
C ASP A 191 -1.51 -21.51 1.14
N LEU A 192 -2.60 -22.25 0.87
CA LEU A 192 -3.95 -21.70 0.85
C LEU A 192 -4.44 -21.25 2.23
N ASN A 193 -4.06 -21.96 3.30
CA ASN A 193 -4.45 -21.58 4.66
C ASN A 193 -3.76 -20.27 5.06
N LYS A 194 -2.48 -20.11 4.69
CA LYS A 194 -1.75 -18.85 4.89
C LYS A 194 -2.41 -17.70 4.12
N LEU A 195 -2.69 -17.91 2.84
CA LEU A 195 -3.36 -16.90 2.00
C LEU A 195 -4.73 -16.52 2.58
N GLN A 196 -5.54 -17.52 2.96
CA GLN A 196 -6.87 -17.32 3.54
C GLN A 196 -6.80 -16.50 4.84
N ARG A 197 -5.83 -16.78 5.72
CA ARG A 197 -5.62 -16.00 6.95
C ARG A 197 -5.21 -14.56 6.67
N ILE A 198 -4.31 -14.35 5.71
CA ILE A 198 -3.86 -12.99 5.32
C ILE A 198 -5.06 -12.18 4.81
N VAL A 199 -5.85 -12.75 3.89
CA VAL A 199 -7.05 -12.07 3.37
C VAL A 199 -8.06 -11.82 4.49
N ALA A 200 -8.27 -12.77 5.41
CA ALA A 200 -9.15 -12.58 6.56
C ALA A 200 -8.69 -11.43 7.47
N TYR A 201 -7.40 -11.30 7.76
CA TYR A 201 -6.87 -10.15 8.53
C TYR A 201 -7.02 -8.83 7.79
N ILE A 202 -6.83 -8.80 6.46
CA ILE A 202 -7.08 -7.60 5.65
C ILE A 202 -8.54 -7.16 5.75
N LEU A 203 -9.49 -8.11 5.67
CA LEU A 203 -10.91 -7.83 5.80
C LEU A 203 -11.29 -7.37 7.20
N ARG A 204 -10.74 -8.01 8.25
CA ARG A 204 -10.93 -7.58 9.64
C ARG A 204 -10.40 -6.18 9.85
N PHE A 205 -9.20 -5.88 9.36
CA PHE A 205 -8.62 -4.54 9.44
C PHE A 205 -9.54 -3.52 8.76
N LYS A 206 -9.99 -3.80 7.52
CA LYS A 206 -10.96 -2.96 6.81
C LYS A 206 -12.22 -2.72 7.66
N ASN A 207 -12.81 -3.77 8.22
CA ASN A 207 -14.03 -3.67 9.02
C ASN A 207 -13.80 -2.87 10.32
N ASN A 208 -12.68 -3.07 11.01
CA ASN A 208 -12.31 -2.30 12.20
C ASN A 208 -12.07 -0.82 11.88
N CYS A 209 -11.51 -0.49 10.70
CA CYS A 209 -11.37 0.90 10.28
C CYS A 209 -12.71 1.56 9.94
N LEU A 210 -13.69 0.80 9.46
CA LEU A 210 -15.02 1.31 9.07
C LEU A 210 -15.99 1.40 10.27
N ASN A 211 -15.88 0.49 11.25
CA ASN A 211 -16.80 0.42 12.39
C ASN A 211 -16.20 1.08 13.64
N LYS A 212 -16.85 2.14 14.14
CA LYS A 212 -16.45 2.84 15.38
C LYS A 212 -16.89 2.14 16.68
N ASN A 213 -17.73 1.11 16.59
CA ASN A 213 -18.40 0.50 17.75
C ASN A 213 -17.64 -0.68 18.38
N GLY A 214 -16.35 -0.84 18.07
CA GLY A 214 -15.47 -1.81 18.72
C GLY A 214 -14.60 -2.57 17.73
N ASN A 215 -13.33 -2.71 18.06
CA ASN A 215 -12.38 -3.46 17.25
C ASN A 215 -12.50 -4.96 17.53
N MET A 216 -12.70 -5.77 16.48
CA MET A 216 -12.55 -7.21 16.60
C MET A 216 -11.07 -7.54 16.86
N MET A 217 -10.80 -8.20 17.99
CA MET A 217 -9.48 -8.61 18.46
C MET A 217 -9.39 -10.13 18.63
N GLY A 218 -8.17 -10.67 18.71
CA GLY A 218 -7.92 -12.10 18.96
C GLY A 218 -7.78 -12.96 17.70
N SER A 219 -8.01 -14.26 17.84
CA SER A 219 -7.88 -15.24 16.76
C SER A 219 -8.94 -15.06 15.65
N LEU A 220 -8.61 -15.52 14.44
CA LEU A 220 -9.56 -15.53 13.31
C LEU A 220 -10.69 -16.54 13.56
N THR A 221 -11.93 -16.13 13.34
CA THR A 221 -13.10 -17.01 13.41
C THR A 221 -13.23 -17.85 12.14
N PRO A 222 -13.90 -19.02 12.21
CA PRO A 222 -14.18 -19.83 11.01
C PRO A 222 -14.99 -19.07 9.95
N ILE A 223 -15.85 -18.15 10.38
CA ILE A 223 -16.67 -17.31 9.49
C ILE A 223 -15.77 -16.38 8.68
N GLU A 224 -14.87 -15.65 9.32
CA GLU A 224 -13.91 -14.77 8.63
C GLU A 224 -13.01 -15.53 7.66
N LEU A 225 -12.59 -16.74 8.02
CA LEU A 225 -11.84 -17.60 7.13
C LEU A 225 -12.69 -18.00 5.92
N ASN A 226 -13.95 -18.39 6.11
CA ASN A 226 -14.84 -18.75 5.01
C ASN A 226 -15.11 -17.56 4.08
N ASP A 227 -15.34 -16.37 4.63
CA ASP A 227 -15.53 -15.14 3.88
C ASP A 227 -14.29 -14.77 3.07
N ALA A 228 -13.11 -14.91 3.66
CA ALA A 228 -11.84 -14.72 2.96
C ALA A 228 -11.68 -15.69 1.78
N LEU A 229 -12.01 -16.97 1.97
CA LEU A 229 -11.96 -17.97 0.90
C LEU A 229 -12.96 -17.64 -0.22
N ASN A 230 -14.18 -17.24 0.13
CA ASN A 230 -15.20 -16.80 -0.81
C ASN A 230 -14.74 -15.61 -1.65
N ILE A 231 -14.06 -14.62 -1.03
CA ILE A 231 -13.51 -13.47 -1.75
C ILE A 231 -12.38 -13.87 -2.69
N ILE A 232 -11.47 -14.76 -2.27
CA ILE A 232 -10.40 -15.27 -3.14
C ILE A 232 -11.01 -15.96 -4.36
N ILE A 233 -11.97 -16.87 -4.14
CA ILE A 233 -12.65 -17.61 -5.22
C ILE A 233 -13.39 -16.65 -6.14
N ARG A 234 -14.18 -15.72 -5.59
CA ARG A 234 -14.96 -14.75 -6.37
C ARG A 234 -14.05 -13.88 -7.24
N SER A 235 -12.91 -13.46 -6.71
CA SER A 235 -11.93 -12.69 -7.47
C SER A 235 -11.39 -13.50 -8.65
N VAL A 236 -11.01 -14.76 -8.41
CA VAL A 236 -10.54 -15.67 -9.46
C VAL A 236 -11.62 -15.93 -10.52
N GLN A 237 -12.87 -16.14 -10.12
CA GLN A 237 -13.99 -16.31 -11.05
C GLN A 237 -14.19 -15.06 -11.92
N ARG A 238 -14.17 -13.85 -11.33
CA ARG A 238 -14.28 -12.60 -12.09
C ARG A 238 -13.21 -12.43 -13.16
N LYS A 239 -11.97 -12.87 -12.89
CA LYS A 239 -10.89 -12.78 -13.88
C LYS A 239 -11.00 -13.81 -15.00
N TYR A 240 -11.24 -15.07 -14.65
CA TYR A 240 -11.15 -16.18 -15.62
C TYR A 240 -12.49 -16.58 -16.23
N LEU A 241 -13.61 -16.13 -15.67
CA LEU A 241 -15.00 -16.41 -16.09
C LEU A 241 -15.79 -15.10 -16.20
N SER A 242 -15.13 -13.99 -16.58
CA SER A 242 -15.74 -12.66 -16.72
C SER A 242 -16.92 -12.69 -17.69
N ASN A 243 -16.73 -13.29 -18.87
CA ASN A 243 -17.74 -13.37 -19.92
C ASN A 243 -19.01 -14.09 -19.45
N GLU A 244 -18.87 -15.19 -18.71
CA GLU A 244 -20.00 -15.91 -18.14
C GLU A 244 -20.73 -15.09 -17.08
N ILE A 245 -19.98 -14.42 -16.21
CA ILE A 245 -20.55 -13.56 -15.15
C ILE A 245 -21.28 -12.37 -15.76
N GLU A 246 -20.69 -11.69 -16.74
CA GLU A 246 -21.31 -10.57 -17.45
C GLU A 246 -22.55 -11.01 -18.23
N SER A 247 -22.54 -12.21 -18.82
CA SER A 247 -23.72 -12.75 -19.50
C SER A 247 -24.87 -12.93 -18.51
N LEU A 248 -24.61 -13.50 -17.33
CA LEU A 248 -25.63 -13.67 -16.29
C LEU A 248 -26.14 -12.35 -15.71
N LEU A 249 -25.26 -11.38 -15.48
CA LEU A 249 -25.64 -10.05 -15.00
C LEU A 249 -26.52 -9.29 -16.00
N ASN A 250 -26.34 -9.54 -17.30
CA ASN A 250 -27.12 -8.92 -18.38
C ASN A 250 -28.28 -9.80 -18.88
N GLU A 251 -28.62 -10.88 -18.16
CA GLU A 251 -29.67 -11.85 -18.53
C GLU A 251 -29.51 -12.44 -19.95
N LYS A 252 -28.26 -12.57 -20.42
CA LYS A 252 -27.91 -13.16 -21.71
C LYS A 252 -27.51 -14.63 -21.57
N PRO A 253 -27.78 -15.47 -22.58
CA PRO A 253 -27.37 -16.87 -22.56
C PRO A 253 -25.84 -17.01 -22.60
N ILE A 254 -25.32 -17.91 -21.78
CA ILE A 254 -23.88 -18.24 -21.77
C ILE A 254 -23.54 -19.05 -23.01
N LYS A 255 -22.50 -18.62 -23.74
CA LYS A 255 -22.04 -19.25 -24.98
C LYS A 255 -20.93 -20.29 -24.80
N SER A 256 -20.41 -20.46 -23.59
CA SER A 256 -19.32 -21.41 -23.32
C SER A 256 -19.85 -22.79 -22.92
N ASN A 257 -18.96 -23.79 -22.85
CA ASN A 257 -19.29 -25.16 -22.43
C ASN A 257 -19.90 -25.25 -21.03
N LEU A 258 -19.79 -24.18 -20.23
CA LEU A 258 -20.41 -24.08 -18.91
C LEU A 258 -21.93 -23.90 -18.99
N SER A 259 -22.51 -23.53 -20.12
CA SER A 259 -23.97 -23.36 -20.29
C SER A 259 -24.76 -24.61 -19.91
N SER A 260 -24.23 -25.79 -20.26
CA SER A 260 -24.80 -27.10 -19.90
C SER A 260 -25.01 -27.29 -18.38
N LEU A 261 -24.20 -26.62 -17.55
CA LEU A 261 -24.26 -26.69 -16.10
C LEU A 261 -25.30 -25.73 -15.50
N HIS A 262 -26.05 -25.00 -16.32
CA HIS A 262 -27.04 -24.00 -15.91
C HIS A 262 -26.52 -23.09 -14.79
N PRO A 263 -25.35 -22.45 -14.97
CA PRO A 263 -24.68 -21.77 -13.88
C PRO A 263 -25.43 -20.50 -13.47
N PHE A 264 -25.34 -20.16 -12.20
CA PHE A 264 -25.98 -18.97 -11.63
C PHE A 264 -25.06 -18.30 -10.60
N LEU A 265 -25.35 -17.04 -10.26
CA LEU A 265 -24.67 -16.30 -9.22
C LEU A 265 -25.42 -16.43 -7.89
N ASP A 266 -24.71 -16.81 -6.83
CA ASP A 266 -25.29 -16.81 -5.48
C ASP A 266 -25.37 -15.40 -4.87
N GLN A 267 -25.94 -15.30 -3.66
CA GLN A 267 -26.06 -14.05 -2.92
C GLN A 267 -24.72 -13.35 -2.62
N TYR A 268 -23.60 -14.08 -2.70
CA TYR A 268 -22.25 -13.55 -2.49
C TYR A 268 -21.57 -13.18 -3.82
N GLY A 269 -22.26 -13.36 -4.96
CA GLY A 269 -21.73 -13.14 -6.30
C GLY A 269 -20.71 -14.18 -6.74
N ILE A 270 -20.82 -15.41 -6.22
CA ILE A 270 -20.00 -16.56 -6.61
C ILE A 270 -20.76 -17.37 -7.65
N LEU A 271 -20.06 -17.74 -8.72
CA LEU A 271 -20.61 -18.58 -9.79
C LEU A 271 -20.70 -20.05 -9.35
N ARG A 272 -21.90 -20.62 -9.39
CA ARG A 272 -22.21 -21.99 -8.98
C ARG A 272 -22.89 -22.77 -10.09
N VAL A 273 -22.83 -24.09 -9.98
CA VAL A 273 -23.55 -25.01 -10.87
C VAL A 273 -25.04 -25.04 -10.49
N GLY A 274 -25.90 -24.87 -11.49
CA GLY A 274 -27.33 -25.12 -11.34
C GLY A 274 -27.61 -26.62 -11.20
N GLY A 275 -28.70 -26.97 -10.53
CA GLY A 275 -28.98 -28.36 -10.20
C GLY A 275 -30.45 -28.69 -10.20
N ARG A 276 -30.76 -29.97 -10.43
CA ARG A 276 -32.11 -30.54 -10.32
C ARG A 276 -32.44 -31.07 -8.92
N LEU A 277 -31.51 -30.90 -7.98
CA LEU A 277 -31.57 -31.44 -6.62
C LEU A 277 -32.17 -30.44 -5.60
N GLN A 278 -32.86 -29.41 -6.06
CA GLN A 278 -33.42 -28.35 -5.20
C GLN A 278 -34.37 -28.89 -4.12
N ASN A 279 -35.08 -30.00 -4.40
CA ASN A 279 -36.06 -30.60 -3.49
C ASN A 279 -35.45 -31.67 -2.55
N ALA A 280 -34.14 -31.93 -2.61
CA ALA A 280 -33.52 -32.99 -1.81
C ALA A 280 -33.19 -32.50 -0.39
N SER A 281 -34.05 -32.80 0.59
CA SER A 281 -33.92 -32.30 1.99
C SER A 281 -32.60 -32.66 2.70
N ASN A 282 -31.96 -33.78 2.32
CA ASN A 282 -30.78 -34.31 3.03
C ASN A 282 -29.43 -33.93 2.39
N ILE A 283 -29.40 -32.94 1.49
CA ILE A 283 -28.18 -32.51 0.80
C ILE A 283 -27.83 -31.08 1.21
N THR A 284 -26.57 -30.81 1.54
CA THR A 284 -26.12 -29.46 1.86
C THR A 284 -26.15 -28.56 0.62
N TYR A 285 -26.39 -27.26 0.81
CA TYR A 285 -26.41 -26.29 -0.27
C TYR A 285 -25.11 -26.30 -1.11
N GLU A 286 -23.95 -26.46 -0.47
CA GLU A 286 -22.66 -26.54 -1.17
C GLU A 286 -22.57 -27.74 -2.11
N LYS A 287 -23.21 -28.86 -1.76
CA LYS A 287 -23.24 -30.08 -2.56
C LYS A 287 -24.32 -30.03 -3.65
N MET A 288 -25.44 -29.37 -3.37
CA MET A 288 -26.48 -29.10 -4.38
C MET A 288 -25.97 -28.15 -5.47
N HIS A 289 -25.25 -27.10 -5.06
CA HIS A 289 -24.75 -26.04 -5.92
C HIS A 289 -23.24 -25.84 -5.74
N PRO A 290 -22.41 -26.77 -6.25
CA PRO A 290 -20.97 -26.66 -6.15
C PRO A 290 -20.44 -25.39 -6.83
N ILE A 291 -19.40 -24.82 -6.24
CA ILE A 291 -18.72 -23.62 -6.75
C ILE A 291 -17.91 -23.98 -7.99
N ILE A 292 -18.10 -23.24 -9.09
CA ILE A 292 -17.35 -23.49 -10.33
C ILE A 292 -15.93 -22.95 -10.19
N LEU A 293 -14.93 -23.83 -10.27
CA LEU A 293 -13.52 -23.45 -10.24
C LEU A 293 -12.92 -23.46 -11.65
N PRO A 294 -12.36 -22.34 -12.13
CA PRO A 294 -11.77 -22.26 -13.46
C PRO A 294 -10.56 -23.18 -13.61
N LYS A 295 -10.33 -23.63 -14.85
CA LYS A 295 -9.21 -24.48 -15.21
C LYS A 295 -7.89 -23.71 -15.16
N HIS A 296 -6.81 -24.42 -14.84
CA HIS A 296 -5.42 -23.93 -14.91
C HIS A 296 -5.05 -22.72 -14.04
N THR A 297 -5.84 -22.40 -13.00
CA THR A 297 -5.46 -21.35 -12.07
C THR A 297 -4.62 -21.90 -10.91
N TYR A 298 -3.72 -21.06 -10.39
CA TYR A 298 -2.89 -21.41 -9.24
C TYR A 298 -3.74 -21.64 -7.98
N ILE A 299 -4.80 -20.85 -7.78
CA ILE A 299 -5.73 -21.04 -6.66
C ILE A 299 -6.46 -22.39 -6.74
N THR A 300 -6.94 -22.79 -7.92
CA THR A 300 -7.56 -24.12 -8.10
C THR A 300 -6.57 -25.22 -7.73
N LYS A 301 -5.30 -25.08 -8.14
CA LYS A 301 -4.22 -26.01 -7.75
C LYS A 301 -4.04 -26.08 -6.22
N LEU A 302 -3.97 -24.93 -5.54
CA LEU A 302 -3.81 -24.89 -4.07
C LEU A 302 -5.00 -25.52 -3.33
N ILE A 303 -6.23 -25.35 -3.83
CA ILE A 303 -7.42 -26.00 -3.27
C ILE A 303 -7.31 -27.52 -3.37
N ILE A 304 -6.89 -28.03 -4.55
CA ILE A 304 -6.68 -29.47 -4.76
C ILE A 304 -5.55 -29.99 -3.86
N GLU A 305 -4.43 -29.27 -3.74
CA GLU A 305 -3.29 -29.64 -2.89
C GLU A 305 -3.68 -29.70 -1.40
N ARG A 306 -4.43 -28.70 -0.91
CA ARG A 306 -4.93 -28.70 0.47
C ARG A 306 -5.79 -29.93 0.74
N GLU A 307 -6.71 -30.25 -0.16
CA GLU A 307 -7.59 -31.41 0.00
C GLU A 307 -6.83 -32.74 -0.11
N HIS A 308 -5.84 -32.81 -1.01
CA HIS A 308 -4.95 -33.96 -1.14
C HIS A 308 -4.19 -34.24 0.15
N LEU A 309 -3.70 -33.20 0.82
CA LEU A 309 -3.03 -33.32 2.12
C LEU A 309 -4.03 -33.66 3.25
N ARG A 310 -5.22 -33.04 3.25
CA ARG A 310 -6.28 -33.33 4.24
C ARG A 310 -6.71 -34.80 4.23
N LEU A 311 -6.77 -35.40 3.05
CA LEU A 311 -7.12 -36.81 2.85
C LEU A 311 -5.90 -37.75 2.84
N LEU A 312 -4.77 -37.31 3.42
CA LEU A 312 -3.56 -38.13 3.59
C LEU A 312 -3.07 -38.78 2.29
N HIS A 313 -2.97 -38.01 1.22
CA HIS A 313 -2.52 -38.45 -0.10
C HIS A 313 -3.49 -39.39 -0.85
N ALA A 314 -4.79 -39.21 -0.65
CA ALA A 314 -5.83 -39.91 -1.39
C ALA A 314 -5.59 -39.93 -2.91
N GLY A 315 -5.91 -41.07 -3.53
CA GLY A 315 -5.82 -41.25 -4.97
C GLY A 315 -6.78 -40.34 -5.76
N PRO A 316 -6.57 -40.17 -7.08
CA PRO A 316 -7.28 -39.15 -7.86
C PRO A 316 -8.81 -39.24 -7.84
N LYS A 317 -9.38 -40.44 -7.83
CA LYS A 317 -10.85 -40.63 -7.82
C LYS A 317 -11.47 -40.20 -6.49
N LEU A 318 -10.87 -40.61 -5.37
CA LEU A 318 -11.34 -40.25 -4.03
C LEU A 318 -11.19 -38.73 -3.79
N LEU A 319 -10.05 -38.17 -4.18
CA LEU A 319 -9.79 -36.74 -4.08
C LEU A 319 -10.81 -35.93 -4.90
N LEU A 320 -11.10 -36.34 -6.15
CA LEU A 320 -12.12 -35.70 -6.97
C LEU A 320 -13.50 -35.78 -6.31
N SER A 321 -13.89 -36.96 -5.82
CA SER A 321 -15.19 -37.16 -5.14
C SER A 321 -15.37 -36.24 -3.93
N SER A 322 -14.33 -36.09 -3.11
CA SER A 322 -14.34 -35.18 -1.96
C SER A 322 -14.44 -33.72 -2.39
N LEU A 323 -13.65 -33.30 -3.38
CA LEU A 323 -13.72 -31.94 -3.93
C LEU A 323 -15.09 -31.63 -4.53
N SER A 324 -15.71 -32.60 -5.22
CA SER A 324 -17.03 -32.47 -5.84
C SER A 324 -18.18 -32.25 -4.85
N GLN A 325 -17.97 -32.45 -3.55
CA GLN A 325 -18.96 -32.09 -2.53
C GLN A 325 -19.14 -30.58 -2.36
N LYS A 326 -18.16 -29.77 -2.79
CA LYS A 326 -18.16 -28.31 -2.63
C LYS A 326 -17.80 -27.55 -3.90
N TYR A 327 -17.00 -28.15 -4.78
CA TYR A 327 -16.43 -27.51 -5.97
C TYR A 327 -16.70 -28.30 -7.23
N TRP A 328 -17.14 -27.62 -8.28
CA TRP A 328 -17.14 -28.14 -9.64
C TRP A 328 -15.87 -27.71 -10.37
N LEU A 329 -14.94 -28.64 -10.53
CA LEU A 329 -13.67 -28.39 -11.23
C LEU A 329 -13.84 -28.56 -12.74
N VAL A 330 -13.63 -27.49 -13.51
CA VAL A 330 -13.60 -27.58 -14.98
C VAL A 330 -12.45 -28.50 -15.42
N SER A 331 -12.76 -29.61 -16.10
CA SER A 331 -11.79 -30.68 -16.42
C SER A 331 -11.12 -31.29 -15.17
N GLY A 332 -11.89 -31.49 -14.09
CA GLY A 332 -11.40 -31.80 -12.75
C GLY A 332 -10.46 -33.00 -12.64
N ILE A 333 -10.77 -34.13 -13.28
CA ILE A 333 -9.93 -35.34 -13.17
C ILE A 333 -8.50 -35.12 -13.65
N HIS A 334 -8.30 -34.31 -14.70
CA HIS A 334 -6.97 -34.01 -15.24
C HIS A 334 -6.18 -33.13 -14.27
N GLN A 335 -6.83 -32.12 -13.67
CA GLN A 335 -6.19 -31.24 -12.69
C GLN A 335 -5.79 -32.02 -11.43
N VAL A 336 -6.67 -32.88 -10.93
CA VAL A 336 -6.42 -33.73 -9.76
C VAL A 336 -5.27 -34.71 -10.04
N LYS A 337 -5.28 -35.42 -11.17
CA LYS A 337 -4.18 -36.30 -11.56
C LYS A 337 -2.84 -35.56 -11.64
N LYS A 338 -2.83 -34.33 -12.16
CA LYS A 338 -1.62 -33.49 -12.24
C LYS A 338 -1.04 -33.17 -10.87
N VAL A 339 -1.88 -32.85 -9.88
CA VAL A 339 -1.43 -32.59 -8.51
C VAL A 339 -0.87 -33.86 -7.87
N VAL A 340 -1.60 -34.98 -7.95
CA VAL A 340 -1.15 -36.27 -7.37
C VAL A 340 0.16 -36.73 -8.01
N HIS A 341 0.31 -36.61 -9.33
CA HIS A 341 1.52 -37.03 -10.03
C HIS A 341 2.75 -36.18 -9.68
N LYS A 342 2.57 -34.88 -9.40
CA LYS A 342 3.63 -33.99 -8.93
C LYS A 342 3.96 -34.14 -7.45
N CYS A 343 3.17 -34.89 -6.69
CA CYS A 343 3.41 -35.10 -5.26
C CYS A 343 4.57 -36.10 -5.05
N MET A 344 5.69 -35.64 -4.50
CA MET A 344 6.86 -36.48 -4.24
C MET A 344 6.57 -37.65 -3.29
N LYS A 345 5.69 -37.46 -2.29
CA LYS A 345 5.31 -38.53 -1.37
C LYS A 345 4.52 -39.62 -2.09
N CYS A 346 3.55 -39.25 -2.94
CA CYS A 346 2.85 -40.21 -3.79
C CYS A 346 3.79 -40.90 -4.78
N ALA A 347 4.72 -40.16 -5.39
CA ALA A 347 5.69 -40.71 -6.33
C ALA A 347 6.58 -41.77 -5.66
N ARG A 348 7.10 -41.49 -4.46
CA ARG A 348 7.90 -42.44 -3.67
C ARG A 348 7.10 -43.67 -3.25
N LEU A 349 5.87 -43.49 -2.76
CA LEU A 349 5.01 -44.60 -2.35
C LEU A 349 4.56 -45.48 -3.53
N LYS A 350 4.46 -44.91 -4.73
CA LYS A 350 4.11 -45.62 -5.96
C LYS A 350 5.34 -46.22 -6.67
N ALA A 351 6.55 -45.91 -6.23
CA ALA A 351 7.76 -46.41 -6.87
C ALA A 351 7.76 -47.95 -6.83
N THR A 352 7.67 -48.57 -8.00
CA THR A 352 7.85 -50.01 -8.14
C THR A 352 9.33 -50.30 -8.17
N VAL A 353 9.77 -51.29 -7.38
CA VAL A 353 11.13 -51.81 -7.47
C VAL A 353 11.39 -52.26 -8.92
N SER A 354 12.58 -51.98 -9.44
CA SER A 354 13.00 -52.50 -10.73
C SER A 354 12.84 -54.02 -10.73
N LYS A 355 12.03 -54.54 -11.65
CA LYS A 355 11.93 -55.99 -11.84
C LYS A 355 13.25 -56.43 -12.46
N GLN A 356 13.87 -57.46 -11.87
CA GLN A 356 15.00 -58.12 -12.52
C GLN A 356 14.52 -58.63 -13.87
N LEU A 357 15.19 -58.23 -14.94
CA LEU A 357 15.06 -58.91 -16.22
C LEU A 357 15.66 -60.30 -16.01
N MET A 358 14.83 -61.35 -16.03
CA MET A 358 15.34 -62.72 -16.03
C MET A 358 16.20 -62.87 -17.29
N GLY A 359 17.47 -63.22 -17.10
CA GLY A 359 18.34 -63.57 -18.21
C GLY A 359 17.76 -64.76 -18.99
N SER A 360 18.14 -64.87 -20.26
CA SER A 360 17.87 -66.09 -21.02
C SER A 360 18.41 -67.29 -20.24
N LEU A 361 17.59 -68.35 -20.16
CA LEU A 361 18.04 -69.58 -19.51
C LEU A 361 19.28 -70.11 -20.24
N PRO A 362 20.32 -70.57 -19.52
CA PRO A 362 21.48 -71.19 -20.14
C PRO A 362 21.06 -72.42 -20.95
N ILE A 363 21.77 -72.71 -22.05
CA ILE A 363 21.44 -73.79 -22.98
C ILE A 363 21.39 -75.13 -22.24
N GLU A 364 22.25 -75.29 -21.24
CA GLU A 364 22.37 -76.45 -20.37
C GLU A 364 21.07 -76.74 -19.56
N ARG A 365 20.21 -75.73 -19.36
CA ARG A 365 18.87 -75.89 -18.76
C ARG A 365 17.78 -76.23 -19.78
N LEU A 366 18.01 -76.02 -21.06
CA LEU A 366 17.04 -76.23 -22.14
C LEU A 366 17.31 -77.54 -22.90
N SER A 367 18.56 -77.98 -22.97
CA SER A 367 18.94 -79.25 -23.57
C SER A 367 18.72 -80.42 -22.61
N PRO A 368 18.10 -81.53 -23.03
CA PRO A 368 18.03 -82.74 -22.22
C PRO A 368 19.45 -83.26 -21.94
N SER A 369 19.75 -83.53 -20.67
CA SER A 369 21.04 -84.10 -20.29
C SER A 369 21.14 -85.54 -20.78
N THR A 370 22.19 -85.83 -21.56
CA THR A 370 22.42 -87.17 -22.12
C THR A 370 22.94 -88.16 -21.09
N ARG A 371 23.48 -87.68 -19.96
CA ARG A 371 24.02 -88.48 -18.86
C ARG A 371 23.68 -87.86 -17.51
N ALA A 372 23.47 -88.70 -16.50
CA ALA A 372 23.28 -88.25 -15.12
C ALA A 372 24.52 -87.45 -14.64
N PHE A 373 24.28 -86.40 -13.84
CA PHE A 373 25.31 -85.50 -13.28
C PHE A 373 26.16 -84.72 -14.29
N GLN A 374 25.79 -84.72 -15.58
CA GLN A 374 26.50 -83.96 -16.62
C GLN A 374 26.33 -82.43 -16.48
N VAL A 375 25.18 -81.99 -15.97
CA VAL A 375 24.88 -80.59 -15.66
C VAL A 375 24.35 -80.56 -14.22
N VAL A 376 25.01 -79.82 -13.34
CA VAL A 376 24.63 -79.68 -11.93
C VAL A 376 24.41 -78.19 -11.63
N GLY A 377 23.19 -77.84 -11.23
CA GLY A 377 22.89 -76.49 -10.74
C GLY A 377 23.27 -76.40 -9.26
N ILE A 378 24.08 -75.42 -8.92
CA ILE A 378 24.43 -75.10 -7.53
C ILE A 378 23.84 -73.71 -7.24
N ASP A 379 23.17 -73.59 -6.11
CA ASP A 379 22.71 -72.31 -5.57
C ASP A 379 23.46 -72.06 -4.26
N LEU A 380 23.73 -70.80 -3.92
CA LEU A 380 24.58 -70.41 -2.78
C LEU A 380 23.75 -70.02 -1.55
#